data_AF-A0A6A5HJI4-F1
#
_entry.id   AF-A0A6A5HJI4-F1
#
_cell.length_a   1.000
_cell.length_b   1.000
_cell.length_c   1.000
_cell.angle_alpha   90.00
_cell.angle_beta   90.00
_cell.angle_gamma   90.00
#
_symmetry.space_group_name_H-M   'P 1'
#
loop_
_entity.id
_entity.type
_entity.pdbx_description
1 polymer ?
#
loop_
_entity_poly.entity_id
_entity_poly.type
_entity_poly.pdbx_seq_one_letter_code
_entity_poly.pdbx_strand_id
1 'polypeptide(L)'
;MPPPLSYPALKLVLEYLDVKKRYHITSRSSALQKIDKKIPLRVGTLIIWKDSSVSLDDLEYSAEYTKRKINREELLKIHVVNEKLKKYLEERPNIHVDHVGIYSVKFYEEVPLKLNLIANKLHTFCCSDFRNFLPMIDSRSFPLKKLKLTEEESIDVDHPVVHTAQDVILQFSQKNRLIRGIEKLQRKKLTIQNIMNGNVDAVRIIKDWVKNGREIGTEYLLCFFSNAWIQRMLRDLKNEFHEFQNNLKGVNVRFLKRAPRFSIPMNPISKIIIYGTEIQSKDDTVYQLVLKVVSTDE
;
A
#
# COMPACT_ATOMS: atom_id res chain seq x y z
N MET A 1 13.26 -35.69 32.74
CA MET A 1 12.90 -35.04 31.46
C MET A 1 11.55 -34.36 31.65
N PRO A 2 11.39 -33.08 31.27
CA PRO A 2 10.08 -32.44 31.26
C PRO A 2 9.15 -33.17 30.28
N PRO A 3 7.82 -33.19 30.53
CA PRO A 3 6.87 -33.83 29.65
C PRO A 3 6.88 -33.16 28.26
N PRO A 4 6.68 -33.91 27.18
CA PRO A 4 6.55 -33.33 25.84
C PRO A 4 5.35 -32.38 25.78
N LEU A 5 5.44 -31.35 24.95
CA LEU A 5 4.32 -30.43 24.71
C LEU A 5 3.08 -31.20 24.25
N SER A 6 1.92 -30.82 24.79
CA SER A 6 0.65 -31.36 24.33
C SER A 6 0.39 -30.99 22.86
N TYR A 7 -0.38 -31.82 22.16
CA TYR A 7 -0.69 -31.61 20.74
C TYR A 7 -1.31 -30.23 20.43
N PRO A 8 -2.26 -29.70 21.24
CA PRO A 8 -2.76 -28.33 21.05
C PRO A 8 -1.69 -27.26 21.27
N ALA A 9 -0.84 -27.40 22.31
CA ALA A 9 0.23 -26.45 22.59
C ALA A 9 1.26 -26.42 21.45
N LEU A 10 1.60 -27.58 20.89
CA LEU A 10 2.53 -27.67 19.76
C LEU A 10 1.99 -26.98 18.50
N LYS A 11 0.69 -27.09 18.20
CA LYS A 11 0.07 -26.37 17.08
C LYS A 11 0.18 -24.86 17.25
N LEU A 12 -0.18 -24.35 18.44
CA LEU A 12 -0.09 -22.93 18.75
C LEU A 12 1.34 -22.41 18.63
N VAL A 13 2.31 -23.12 19.22
CA VAL A 13 3.73 -22.74 19.12
C VAL A 13 4.19 -22.69 17.67
N LEU A 14 3.88 -23.72 16.87
CA LEU A 14 4.29 -23.75 15.45
C LEU A 14 3.58 -22.68 14.61
N GLU A 15 2.31 -22.36 14.90
CA GLU A 15 1.54 -21.37 14.14
C GLU A 15 2.14 -19.96 14.25
N TYR A 16 2.63 -19.60 15.44
CA TYR A 16 3.19 -18.29 15.74
C TYR A 16 4.72 -18.24 15.74
N LEU A 17 5.37 -19.35 15.40
CA LEU A 17 6.82 -19.38 15.23
C LEU A 17 7.21 -18.64 13.95
N ASP A 18 8.32 -17.89 14.03
CA ASP A 18 8.97 -17.26 12.87
C ASP A 18 9.07 -18.24 11.67
N VAL A 19 8.75 -17.74 10.47
CA VAL A 19 8.59 -18.53 9.25
C VAL A 19 9.84 -19.36 8.94
N LYS A 20 11.02 -18.75 9.07
CA LYS A 20 12.30 -19.40 8.79
C LYS A 20 12.61 -20.48 9.82
N LYS A 21 12.41 -20.19 11.11
CA LYS A 21 12.59 -21.18 12.20
C LYS A 21 11.60 -22.34 12.05
N ARG A 22 10.35 -22.05 11.72
CA ARG A 22 9.30 -23.05 11.50
C ARG A 22 9.67 -23.99 10.35
N TYR A 23 10.02 -23.45 9.19
CA TYR A 23 10.48 -24.23 8.05
C TYR A 23 11.71 -25.09 8.40
N HIS A 24 12.69 -24.52 9.11
CA HIS A 24 13.89 -25.22 9.54
C HIS A 24 13.58 -26.42 10.45
N ILE A 25 12.67 -26.27 11.41
CA ILE A 25 12.30 -27.34 12.34
C ILE A 25 11.44 -28.40 11.65
N THR A 26 10.42 -27.99 10.88
CA THR A 26 9.45 -28.93 10.30
C THR A 26 10.03 -29.73 9.13
N SER A 27 11.00 -29.17 8.40
CA SER A 27 11.72 -29.88 7.33
C SER A 27 12.58 -31.07 7.82
N ARG A 28 12.91 -31.12 9.12
CA ARG A 28 13.74 -32.18 9.74
C ARG A 28 12.93 -33.23 10.49
N SER A 29 11.61 -33.10 10.57
CA SER A 29 10.75 -34.04 11.28
C SER A 29 9.46 -34.29 10.52
N SER A 30 9.28 -35.51 10.02
CA SER A 30 8.08 -35.92 9.29
C SER A 30 6.80 -35.81 10.13
N ALA A 31 6.91 -36.03 11.45
CA ALA A 31 5.81 -35.84 12.38
C ALA A 31 5.39 -34.36 12.48
N LEU A 32 6.37 -33.46 12.64
CA LEU A 32 6.10 -32.02 12.68
C LEU A 32 5.60 -31.51 11.34
N GLN A 33 6.14 -31.99 10.22
CA GLN A 33 5.69 -31.62 8.88
C GLN A 33 4.19 -31.94 8.66
N LYS A 34 3.71 -33.08 9.17
CA LYS A 34 2.27 -33.44 9.09
C LYS A 34 1.39 -32.50 9.89
N ILE A 35 1.84 -32.05 11.06
CA ILE A 35 1.12 -31.08 11.89
C ILE A 35 1.13 -29.72 11.21
N ASP A 36 2.33 -29.32 10.76
CA ASP A 36 2.62 -28.05 10.14
C ASP A 36 1.75 -27.80 8.91
N LYS A 37 1.58 -28.79 8.02
CA LYS A 37 0.69 -28.69 6.85
C LYS A 37 -0.78 -28.40 7.19
N LYS A 38 -1.22 -28.71 8.41
CA LYS A 38 -2.61 -28.52 8.86
C LYS A 38 -2.85 -27.17 9.55
N ILE A 39 -1.81 -26.44 9.88
CA ILE A 39 -1.91 -25.14 10.56
C ILE A 39 -1.57 -24.00 9.59
N PRO A 40 -2.24 -22.84 9.71
CA PRO A 40 -1.95 -21.69 8.87
C PRO A 40 -0.48 -21.27 8.96
N LEU A 41 0.07 -20.78 7.86
CA LEU A 41 1.36 -20.08 7.88
C LEU A 41 1.09 -18.58 8.06
N ARG A 42 1.61 -17.98 9.13
CA ARG A 42 1.50 -16.56 9.40
C ARG A 42 2.81 -15.88 9.04
N VAL A 43 2.71 -14.81 8.27
CA VAL A 43 3.84 -14.05 7.74
C VAL A 43 3.59 -12.59 8.05
N GLY A 44 4.61 -11.88 8.54
CA GLY A 44 4.52 -10.44 8.73
C GLY A 44 4.44 -9.75 7.38
N THR A 45 5.50 -9.90 6.58
CA THR A 45 5.65 -9.26 5.28
C THR A 45 5.99 -10.30 4.21
N LEU A 46 5.22 -10.32 3.12
CA LEU A 46 5.54 -11.06 1.91
C LEU A 46 5.89 -10.07 0.81
N ILE A 47 7.08 -10.18 0.22
CA ILE A 47 7.52 -9.32 -0.88
C ILE A 47 7.75 -10.15 -2.15
N ILE A 48 7.21 -9.68 -3.26
CA ILE A 48 7.42 -10.24 -4.60
C ILE A 48 8.15 -9.21 -5.45
N TRP A 49 9.27 -9.58 -6.04
CA TRP A 49 10.07 -8.73 -6.90
C TRP A 49 10.10 -9.25 -8.34
N LYS A 50 10.39 -8.35 -9.28
CA LYS A 50 10.53 -8.64 -10.71
C LYS A 50 11.56 -9.72 -11.06
N ASP A 51 12.61 -9.86 -10.26
CA ASP A 51 13.68 -10.86 -10.48
C ASP A 51 13.27 -12.28 -10.07
N SER A 52 11.96 -12.55 -10.03
CA SER A 52 11.39 -13.82 -9.60
C SER A 52 11.86 -14.23 -8.20
N SER A 53 12.02 -13.24 -7.31
CA SER A 53 12.24 -13.48 -5.89
C SER A 53 10.97 -13.23 -5.10
N VAL A 54 10.75 -14.10 -4.11
CA VAL A 54 9.64 -14.03 -3.16
C VAL A 54 10.22 -14.17 -1.76
N SER A 55 10.10 -13.13 -0.94
CA SER A 55 10.47 -13.18 0.48
C SER A 55 9.24 -13.27 1.37
N LEU A 56 9.37 -14.04 2.45
CA LEU A 56 8.41 -14.20 3.54
C LEU A 56 9.17 -13.92 4.83
N ASP A 57 9.07 -12.69 5.33
CA ASP A 57 9.93 -12.17 6.40
C ASP A 57 11.43 -12.40 6.05
N ASP A 58 12.15 -13.18 6.86
CA ASP A 58 13.58 -13.49 6.68
C ASP A 58 13.85 -14.74 5.79
N LEU A 59 12.81 -15.33 5.20
CA LEU A 59 12.88 -16.50 4.34
C LEU A 59 12.72 -16.09 2.88
N GLU A 60 13.72 -16.37 2.04
CA GLU A 60 13.73 -15.95 0.63
C GLU A 60 13.73 -17.15 -0.31
N TYR A 61 12.86 -17.11 -1.31
CA TYR A 61 12.88 -17.94 -2.50
C TYR A 61 13.32 -17.08 -3.69
N SER A 62 14.19 -17.60 -4.55
CA SER A 62 14.57 -16.94 -5.80
C SER A 62 14.63 -17.97 -6.92
N ALA A 63 14.04 -17.67 -8.07
CA ALA A 63 14.13 -18.53 -9.25
C ALA A 63 15.39 -18.27 -10.09
N GLU A 64 16.01 -17.09 -9.96
CA GLU A 64 17.10 -16.61 -10.84
C GLU A 64 18.52 -16.70 -10.25
N TYR A 65 18.76 -17.57 -9.26
CA TYR A 65 20.12 -17.77 -8.67
C TYR A 65 21.19 -18.23 -9.68
N THR A 66 20.78 -18.69 -10.87
CA THR A 66 21.66 -19.10 -11.97
C THR A 66 22.43 -17.94 -12.62
N LYS A 67 22.02 -16.68 -12.41
CA LYS A 67 22.70 -15.49 -12.95
C LYS A 67 23.88 -15.01 -12.09
N ARG A 68 24.04 -15.53 -10.87
CA ARG A 68 25.15 -15.18 -9.97
C ARG A 68 26.38 -16.02 -10.35
N LYS A 69 27.58 -15.41 -10.37
CA LYS A 69 28.86 -16.15 -10.55
C LYS A 69 29.13 -17.02 -9.31
N ILE A 70 28.52 -18.20 -9.27
CA ILE A 70 28.62 -19.17 -8.18
C ILE A 70 29.20 -20.47 -8.75
N ASN A 71 29.97 -21.21 -7.96
CA ASN A 71 30.51 -22.51 -8.37
C ASN A 71 29.39 -23.57 -8.50
N ARG A 72 29.65 -24.65 -9.25
CA ARG A 72 28.64 -25.67 -9.59
C ARG A 72 28.07 -26.41 -8.36
N GLU A 73 28.89 -26.69 -7.35
CA GLU A 73 28.46 -27.41 -6.15
C GLU A 73 27.52 -26.57 -5.28
N GLU A 74 27.82 -25.29 -5.11
CA GLU A 74 27.01 -24.35 -4.36
C GLU A 74 25.69 -24.04 -5.07
N LEU A 75 25.71 -23.95 -6.41
CA LEU A 75 24.49 -23.88 -7.22
C LEU A 75 23.55 -25.08 -7.01
N LEU A 76 24.10 -26.30 -6.96
CA LEU A 76 23.31 -27.51 -6.69
C LEU A 76 22.71 -27.49 -5.28
N LYS A 77 23.45 -27.04 -4.27
CA LYS A 77 22.95 -26.89 -2.90
C LYS A 77 21.79 -25.89 -2.84
N ILE A 78 21.92 -24.74 -3.49
CA ILE A 78 20.87 -23.72 -3.57
C ILE A 78 19.63 -24.28 -4.27
N HIS A 79 19.82 -24.96 -5.41
CA HIS A 79 18.72 -25.58 -6.16
C HIS A 79 17.90 -26.54 -5.29
N VAL A 80 18.56 -27.47 -4.59
CA VAL A 80 17.87 -28.45 -3.72
C VAL A 80 17.12 -27.76 -2.57
N VAL A 81 17.69 -26.70 -1.99
CA VAL A 81 17.03 -25.93 -0.92
C VAL A 81 15.81 -25.18 -1.46
N ASN A 82 15.92 -24.54 -2.62
CA ASN A 82 14.83 -23.80 -3.26
C ASN A 82 13.68 -24.71 -3.70
N GLU A 83 13.96 -25.90 -4.24
CA GLU A 83 12.90 -26.86 -4.60
C GLU A 83 12.11 -27.33 -3.37
N LYS A 84 12.80 -27.58 -2.24
CA LYS A 84 12.13 -27.92 -0.98
C LYS A 84 11.29 -26.77 -0.45
N LEU A 85 11.79 -25.53 -0.55
CA LEU A 85 11.05 -24.34 -0.12
C LEU A 85 9.83 -24.08 -1.01
N LYS A 86 9.99 -24.18 -2.33
CA LYS A 86 8.89 -24.08 -3.30
C LYS A 86 7.77 -25.05 -2.95
N LYS A 87 8.09 -26.33 -2.82
CA LYS A 87 7.12 -27.36 -2.42
C LYS A 87 6.45 -27.04 -1.08
N TYR A 88 7.23 -26.59 -0.10
CA TYR A 88 6.71 -26.22 1.21
C TYR A 88 5.67 -25.07 1.15
N LEU A 89 5.89 -24.08 0.28
CA LEU A 89 4.99 -22.94 0.11
C LEU A 89 3.77 -23.28 -0.75
N GLU A 90 3.94 -23.99 -1.86
CA GLU A 90 2.86 -24.33 -2.79
C GLU A 90 1.90 -25.40 -2.25
N GLU A 91 2.35 -26.25 -1.31
CA GLU A 91 1.49 -27.20 -0.60
C GLU A 91 0.61 -26.51 0.46
N ARG A 92 0.77 -25.20 0.70
CA ARG A 92 -0.07 -24.47 1.67
C ARG A 92 -1.41 -24.11 1.05
N PRO A 93 -2.53 -24.46 1.69
CA PRO A 93 -3.84 -24.05 1.21
C PRO A 93 -4.03 -22.54 1.33
N ASN A 94 -3.49 -21.93 2.39
CA ASN A 94 -3.57 -20.50 2.67
C ASN A 94 -2.35 -20.01 3.43
N ILE A 95 -1.88 -18.82 3.11
CA ILE A 95 -0.84 -18.08 3.85
C ILE A 95 -1.46 -16.78 4.35
N HIS A 96 -1.48 -16.59 5.67
CA HIS A 96 -1.97 -15.35 6.28
C HIS A 96 -0.82 -14.35 6.33
N VAL A 97 -1.01 -13.18 5.70
CA VAL A 97 0.03 -12.17 5.56
C VAL A 97 -0.48 -10.83 6.08
N ASP A 98 0.28 -10.14 6.92
CA ASP A 98 -0.11 -8.78 7.32
C ASP A 98 0.13 -7.77 6.18
N HIS A 99 1.26 -7.86 5.48
CA HIS A 99 1.60 -6.98 4.37
C HIS A 99 2.10 -7.75 3.15
N VAL A 100 1.42 -7.59 2.00
CA VAL A 100 1.89 -8.06 0.69
C VAL A 100 2.42 -6.88 -0.10
N GLY A 101 3.70 -6.91 -0.46
CA GLY A 101 4.34 -5.94 -1.34
C GLY A 101 4.70 -6.57 -2.68
N ILE A 102 4.31 -5.94 -3.78
CA ILE A 102 4.58 -6.40 -5.15
C ILE A 102 5.32 -5.29 -5.89
N TYR A 103 6.53 -5.58 -6.36
CA TYR A 103 7.46 -4.58 -6.87
C TYR A 103 7.93 -4.93 -8.28
N SER A 104 7.56 -4.09 -9.23
CA SER A 104 8.00 -4.15 -10.63
C SER A 104 7.56 -5.42 -11.38
N VAL A 105 6.52 -6.11 -10.91
CA VAL A 105 5.90 -7.27 -11.54
C VAL A 105 4.69 -6.81 -12.37
N LYS A 106 4.45 -7.40 -13.54
CA LYS A 106 3.30 -6.99 -14.38
C LYS A 106 2.06 -7.86 -14.17
N PHE A 107 2.28 -9.17 -14.03
CA PHE A 107 1.22 -10.16 -13.96
C PHE A 107 1.51 -11.18 -12.87
N TYR A 108 0.47 -11.78 -12.29
CA TYR A 108 0.66 -12.78 -11.25
C TYR A 108 1.31 -14.07 -11.78
N GLU A 109 1.19 -14.35 -13.08
CA GLU A 109 1.85 -15.48 -13.75
C GLU A 109 3.38 -15.36 -13.79
N GLU A 110 3.93 -14.15 -13.62
CA GLU A 110 5.37 -13.94 -13.48
C GLU A 110 5.88 -14.37 -12.09
N VAL A 111 4.99 -14.58 -11.12
CA VAL A 111 5.36 -15.02 -9.78
C VAL A 111 5.75 -16.50 -9.83
N PRO A 112 6.97 -16.87 -9.41
CA PRO A 112 7.51 -18.22 -9.61
C PRO A 112 6.95 -19.27 -8.63
N LEU A 113 5.91 -18.91 -7.88
CA LEU A 113 5.27 -19.71 -6.84
C LEU A 113 3.76 -19.61 -7.00
N LYS A 114 3.06 -20.76 -6.90
CA LYS A 114 1.60 -20.77 -6.74
C LYS A 114 1.24 -20.47 -5.29
N LEU A 115 0.89 -19.21 -5.01
CA LEU A 115 0.53 -18.75 -3.66
C LEU A 115 -0.97 -18.45 -3.54
N ASN A 116 -1.53 -18.74 -2.38
CA ASN A 116 -2.88 -18.31 -1.99
C ASN A 116 -2.81 -17.49 -0.69
N LEU A 117 -3.04 -16.19 -0.80
CA LEU A 117 -2.74 -15.21 0.24
C LEU A 117 -4.02 -14.67 0.88
N ILE A 118 -4.07 -14.68 2.22
CA ILE A 118 -5.07 -13.93 2.99
C ILE A 118 -4.35 -12.73 3.57
N ALA A 119 -4.56 -11.55 2.97
CA ALA A 119 -3.77 -10.36 3.23
C ALA A 119 -4.56 -9.30 4.01
N ASN A 120 -3.92 -8.63 4.98
CA ASN A 120 -4.50 -7.42 5.58
C ASN A 120 -4.20 -6.16 4.75
N LYS A 121 -3.00 -6.08 4.15
CA LYS A 121 -2.50 -4.90 3.44
C LYS A 121 -1.89 -5.32 2.12
N LEU A 122 -2.14 -4.53 1.08
CA LEU A 122 -1.57 -4.72 -0.25
C LEU A 122 -0.87 -3.44 -0.71
N HIS A 123 0.39 -3.55 -1.12
CA HIS A 123 1.16 -2.50 -1.78
C HIS A 123 1.63 -2.98 -3.15
N THR A 124 1.25 -2.29 -4.22
CA THR A 124 1.81 -2.48 -5.56
C THR A 124 2.67 -1.29 -5.93
N PHE A 125 3.91 -1.53 -6.34
CA PHE A 125 4.89 -0.51 -6.74
C PHE A 125 5.47 -0.85 -8.11
N CYS A 126 5.52 0.12 -9.03
CA CYS A 126 5.98 -0.11 -10.42
C CYS A 126 5.25 -1.24 -11.17
N CYS A 127 3.96 -1.42 -10.89
CA CYS A 127 3.13 -2.44 -11.53
C CYS A 127 2.20 -1.80 -12.57
N SER A 128 1.80 -2.55 -13.61
CA SER A 128 0.86 -2.06 -14.64
C SER A 128 -0.55 -1.88 -14.07
N ASP A 129 -1.08 -2.90 -13.41
CA ASP A 129 -2.42 -2.90 -12.81
C ASP A 129 -2.48 -3.79 -11.57
N PHE A 130 -2.98 -3.26 -10.46
CA PHE A 130 -3.12 -4.04 -9.22
C PHE A 130 -4.13 -5.20 -9.37
N ARG A 131 -5.09 -5.08 -10.29
CA ARG A 131 -6.11 -6.10 -10.56
C ARG A 131 -5.51 -7.42 -11.02
N ASN A 132 -4.34 -7.36 -11.68
CA ASN A 132 -3.61 -8.54 -12.11
C ASN A 132 -3.18 -9.43 -10.94
N PHE A 133 -3.08 -8.91 -9.71
CA PHE A 133 -2.66 -9.70 -8.55
C PHE A 133 -3.80 -10.22 -7.70
N LEU A 134 -5.05 -9.79 -7.98
CA LEU A 134 -6.23 -10.26 -7.24
C LEU A 134 -6.42 -11.80 -7.30
N PRO A 135 -6.07 -12.52 -8.39
CA PRO A 135 -6.16 -13.99 -8.40
C PRO A 135 -5.33 -14.70 -7.33
N MET A 136 -4.29 -14.06 -6.80
CA MET A 136 -3.47 -14.61 -5.70
C MET A 136 -4.00 -14.25 -4.30
N ILE A 137 -4.96 -13.33 -4.21
CA ILE A 137 -5.50 -12.80 -2.97
C ILE A 137 -6.87 -13.42 -2.72
N ASP A 138 -6.97 -14.20 -1.64
CA ASP A 138 -8.20 -14.85 -1.20
C ASP A 138 -9.28 -13.82 -0.84
N SER A 139 -10.54 -14.14 -1.12
CA SER A 139 -11.68 -13.25 -0.89
C SER A 139 -11.85 -12.82 0.58
N ARG A 140 -11.37 -13.64 1.53
CA ARG A 140 -11.34 -13.30 2.97
C ARG A 140 -10.46 -12.10 3.32
N SER A 141 -9.61 -11.67 2.39
CA SER A 141 -8.77 -10.46 2.53
C SER A 141 -9.57 -9.16 2.42
N PHE A 142 -10.77 -9.20 1.85
CA PHE A 142 -11.55 -8.00 1.56
C PHE A 142 -12.66 -7.76 2.62
N PRO A 143 -12.87 -6.50 3.04
CA PRO A 143 -12.11 -5.31 2.66
C PRO A 143 -10.70 -5.28 3.27
N LEU A 144 -9.72 -4.85 2.48
CA LEU A 144 -8.33 -4.68 2.94
C LEU A 144 -8.27 -3.59 4.02
N LYS A 145 -7.42 -3.79 5.04
CA LYS A 145 -7.13 -2.75 6.04
C LYS A 145 -6.36 -1.59 5.43
N LYS A 146 -5.48 -1.88 4.45
CA LYS A 146 -4.73 -0.85 3.73
C LYS A 146 -4.44 -1.26 2.29
N LEU A 147 -4.75 -0.37 1.36
CA LEU A 147 -4.40 -0.50 -0.04
C LEU A 147 -3.48 0.65 -0.42
N LYS A 148 -2.28 0.34 -0.92
CA LYS A 148 -1.31 1.31 -1.38
C LYS A 148 -0.97 1.02 -2.84
N LEU A 149 -1.26 1.97 -3.72
CA LEU A 149 -1.06 1.82 -5.15
C LEU A 149 -0.08 2.88 -5.63
N THR A 150 1.02 2.48 -6.25
CA THR A 150 1.94 3.40 -6.92
C THR A 150 1.67 3.41 -8.42
N GLU A 151 1.32 4.58 -8.92
CA GLU A 151 0.98 4.80 -10.32
C GLU A 151 2.24 4.92 -11.19
N GLU A 152 2.39 4.00 -12.17
CA GLU A 152 3.31 4.15 -13.31
C GLU A 152 2.59 4.16 -14.66
N GLU A 153 1.45 3.50 -14.77
CA GLU A 153 0.51 3.54 -15.90
C GLU A 153 -0.85 4.09 -15.43
N SER A 154 -1.76 4.51 -16.32
CA SER A 154 -3.04 5.08 -15.89
C SER A 154 -3.90 4.02 -15.20
N ILE A 155 -3.88 3.99 -13.87
CA ILE A 155 -4.70 3.08 -13.06
C ILE A 155 -6.12 3.64 -13.01
N ASP A 156 -7.10 2.81 -13.37
CA ASP A 156 -8.49 3.11 -13.07
C ASP A 156 -8.78 2.73 -11.62
N VAL A 157 -8.92 3.74 -10.76
CA VAL A 157 -9.16 3.54 -9.33
C VAL A 157 -10.64 3.32 -9.00
N ASP A 158 -11.53 3.38 -10.00
CA ASP A 158 -12.95 3.04 -9.86
C ASP A 158 -13.14 1.52 -9.79
N HIS A 159 -12.81 0.93 -8.63
CA HIS A 159 -12.87 -0.51 -8.43
C HIS A 159 -13.37 -0.85 -7.01
N PRO A 160 -14.20 -1.90 -6.82
CA PRO A 160 -14.74 -2.26 -5.52
C PRO A 160 -13.69 -2.43 -4.41
N VAL A 161 -12.51 -2.97 -4.75
CA VAL A 161 -11.39 -3.12 -3.80
C VAL A 161 -10.89 -1.77 -3.28
N VAL A 162 -10.85 -0.74 -4.14
CA VAL A 162 -10.43 0.61 -3.75
C VAL A 162 -11.53 1.30 -2.94
N HIS A 163 -12.79 1.14 -3.34
CA HIS A 163 -13.94 1.72 -2.63
C HIS A 163 -14.17 1.11 -1.24
N THR A 164 -13.90 -0.18 -1.06
CA THR A 164 -14.17 -0.90 0.21
C THR A 164 -12.99 -0.96 1.17
N ALA A 165 -11.75 -0.77 0.71
CA ALA A 165 -10.58 -0.74 1.59
C ALA A 165 -10.72 0.29 2.73
N GLN A 166 -10.13 0.06 3.89
CA GLN A 166 -10.26 0.98 5.03
C GLN A 166 -9.37 2.23 4.84
N ASP A 167 -8.08 2.02 4.55
CA ASP A 167 -7.10 3.06 4.22
C ASP A 167 -6.63 2.91 2.77
N VAL A 168 -6.64 4.00 2.00
CA VAL A 168 -6.18 4.03 0.60
C VAL A 168 -5.12 5.10 0.43
N ILE A 169 -3.97 4.69 -0.08
CA ILE A 169 -2.86 5.58 -0.44
C ILE A 169 -2.57 5.43 -1.94
N LEU A 170 -2.67 6.54 -2.67
CA LEU A 170 -2.24 6.62 -4.06
C LEU A 170 -0.89 7.32 -4.12
N GLN A 171 0.12 6.69 -4.72
CA GLN A 171 1.48 7.23 -4.87
C GLN A 171 1.75 7.59 -6.34
N PHE A 172 2.35 8.74 -6.58
CA PHE A 172 2.61 9.27 -7.91
C PHE A 172 4.10 9.41 -8.11
N SER A 173 4.72 8.66 -9.04
CA SER A 173 6.15 8.76 -9.33
C SER A 173 6.48 9.70 -10.50
N GLN A 174 5.52 9.93 -11.41
CA GLN A 174 5.71 10.70 -12.64
C GLN A 174 4.88 11.99 -12.69
N LYS A 175 5.42 13.02 -13.34
CA LYS A 175 4.79 14.35 -13.48
C LYS A 175 3.47 14.25 -14.25
N ASN A 176 2.44 14.96 -13.77
CA ASN A 176 1.20 15.24 -14.50
C ASN A 176 0.44 13.98 -14.99
N ARG A 177 0.58 12.85 -14.30
CA ARG A 177 -0.22 11.65 -14.61
C ARG A 177 -1.67 11.87 -14.18
N LEU A 178 -2.59 11.39 -15.02
CA LEU A 178 -4.03 11.45 -14.80
C LEU A 178 -4.47 10.20 -14.04
N ILE A 179 -5.02 10.39 -12.84
CA ILE A 179 -5.74 9.31 -12.16
C ILE A 179 -7.07 9.13 -12.88
N ARG A 180 -7.25 8.00 -13.55
CA ARG A 180 -8.55 7.66 -14.13
C ARG A 180 -9.48 7.25 -13.00
N GLY A 181 -10.66 7.85 -12.92
CA GLY A 181 -11.67 7.46 -11.94
C GLY A 181 -11.51 8.11 -10.56
N ILE A 182 -10.56 9.05 -10.34
CA ILE A 182 -10.48 9.76 -9.05
C ILE A 182 -11.75 10.58 -8.77
N GLU A 183 -12.34 11.16 -9.82
CA GLU A 183 -13.63 11.87 -9.76
C GLU A 183 -14.77 10.97 -9.29
N LYS A 184 -14.66 9.66 -9.53
CA LYS A 184 -15.66 8.67 -9.12
C LYS A 184 -15.40 8.12 -7.71
N LEU A 185 -14.22 8.34 -7.13
CA LEU A 185 -13.93 7.94 -5.76
C LEU A 185 -14.74 8.79 -4.78
N GLN A 186 -15.79 8.21 -4.20
CA GLN A 186 -16.64 8.86 -3.18
C GLN A 186 -16.17 8.62 -1.74
N ARG A 187 -14.88 8.31 -1.54
CA ARG A 187 -14.33 8.04 -0.22
C ARG A 187 -14.23 9.32 0.62
N LYS A 188 -14.58 9.24 1.91
CA LYS A 188 -14.38 10.35 2.85
C LYS A 188 -12.92 10.66 3.13
N LYS A 189 -12.05 9.66 3.08
CA LYS A 189 -10.61 9.83 3.33
C LYS A 189 -9.79 9.21 2.22
N LEU A 190 -8.83 9.99 1.71
CA LEU A 190 -7.85 9.56 0.74
C LEU A 190 -6.51 10.24 1.02
N THR A 191 -5.43 9.47 0.99
CA THR A 191 -4.09 10.04 0.99
C THR A 191 -3.47 9.89 -0.39
N ILE A 192 -2.98 11.00 -0.93
CA ILE A 192 -2.25 11.08 -2.18
C ILE A 192 -0.82 11.46 -1.85
N GLN A 193 0.16 10.70 -2.30
CA GLN A 193 1.58 10.94 -2.04
C GLN A 193 2.29 11.19 -3.35
N ASN A 194 2.79 12.41 -3.54
CA ASN A 194 3.75 12.68 -4.59
C ASN A 194 5.10 12.10 -4.16
N ILE A 195 5.62 11.16 -4.93
CA ILE A 195 6.94 10.56 -4.75
C ILE A 195 7.80 10.88 -5.98
N MET A 196 9.13 10.87 -5.85
CA MET A 196 10.05 11.12 -6.96
C MET A 196 9.74 12.43 -7.72
N ASN A 197 9.20 12.37 -8.94
CA ASN A 197 8.85 13.53 -9.75
C ASN A 197 7.33 13.73 -9.86
N GLY A 198 6.52 12.98 -9.11
CA GLY A 198 5.06 13.05 -9.16
C GLY A 198 4.49 14.41 -8.78
N ASN A 199 3.43 14.81 -9.48
CA ASN A 199 2.64 15.98 -9.09
C ASN A 199 1.16 15.76 -9.46
N VAL A 200 0.35 15.42 -8.47
CA VAL A 200 -1.11 15.41 -8.59
C VAL A 200 -1.65 16.79 -8.95
N ASP A 201 -2.65 16.85 -9.83
CA ASP A 201 -3.36 18.08 -10.16
C ASP A 201 -4.47 18.37 -9.15
N ALA A 202 -4.15 19.09 -8.07
CA ALA A 202 -5.13 19.46 -7.05
C ALA A 202 -6.20 20.42 -7.58
N VAL A 203 -5.86 21.29 -8.55
CA VAL A 203 -6.79 22.25 -9.15
C VAL A 203 -7.94 21.48 -9.80
N ARG A 204 -7.63 20.43 -10.57
CA ARG A 204 -8.64 19.59 -11.20
C ARG A 204 -9.53 18.89 -10.19
N ILE A 205 -8.97 18.35 -9.10
CA ILE A 205 -9.76 17.72 -8.02
C ILE A 205 -10.75 18.73 -7.41
N ILE A 206 -10.29 19.95 -7.13
CA ILE A 206 -11.14 21.00 -6.54
C ILE A 206 -12.23 21.43 -7.51
N LYS A 207 -11.92 21.65 -8.80
CA LYS A 207 -12.90 22.01 -9.82
C LYS A 207 -13.97 20.93 -9.98
N ASP A 208 -13.57 19.66 -9.91
CA ASP A 208 -14.50 18.53 -9.92
C ASP A 208 -15.45 18.55 -8.71
N TRP A 209 -14.92 18.74 -7.50
CA TRP A 209 -15.74 18.84 -6.29
C TRP A 209 -16.70 20.03 -6.34
N VAL A 210 -16.26 21.19 -6.80
CA VAL A 210 -17.13 22.37 -6.98
C VAL A 210 -18.26 22.08 -7.98
N LYS A 211 -17.96 21.38 -9.07
CA LYS A 211 -18.94 21.07 -10.12
C LYS A 211 -19.94 19.98 -9.72
N ASN A 212 -19.45 18.89 -9.13
CA ASN A 212 -20.23 17.67 -8.90
C ASN A 212 -20.72 17.55 -7.45
N GLY A 213 -20.26 18.42 -6.56
CA GLY A 213 -20.51 18.31 -5.13
C GLY A 213 -19.63 17.24 -4.47
N ARG A 214 -19.60 17.29 -3.15
CA ARG A 214 -18.87 16.33 -2.32
C ARG A 214 -19.49 16.24 -0.94
N GLU A 215 -19.42 15.08 -0.30
CA GLU A 215 -19.96 14.90 1.03
C GLU A 215 -19.18 15.72 2.08
N ILE A 216 -19.89 16.39 2.99
CA ILE A 216 -19.31 17.07 4.15
C ILE A 216 -18.50 16.08 4.99
N GLY A 217 -17.33 16.50 5.44
CA GLY A 217 -16.38 15.66 6.16
C GLY A 217 -15.43 14.86 5.25
N THR A 218 -15.55 15.00 3.91
CA THR A 218 -14.51 14.51 3.00
C THR A 218 -13.20 15.25 3.24
N GLU A 219 -12.10 14.51 3.36
CA GLU A 219 -10.75 15.01 3.57
C GLU A 219 -9.75 14.24 2.70
N TYR A 220 -9.10 14.97 1.79
CA TYR A 220 -8.00 14.45 0.97
C TYR A 220 -6.68 15.08 1.43
N LEU A 221 -5.69 14.24 1.69
CA LEU A 221 -4.36 14.65 2.12
C LEU A 221 -3.36 14.45 0.99
N LEU A 222 -2.85 15.54 0.43
CA LEU A 222 -1.84 15.52 -0.62
C LEU A 222 -0.46 15.76 0.02
N CYS A 223 0.35 14.70 0.09
CA CYS A 223 1.66 14.70 0.74
C CYS A 223 2.79 14.94 -0.26
N PHE A 224 3.79 15.71 0.16
CA PHE A 224 4.97 16.10 -0.60
C PHE A 224 6.23 15.91 0.24
N PHE A 225 7.28 15.35 -0.35
CA PHE A 225 8.59 15.14 0.29
C PHE A 225 9.48 16.40 0.31
N SER A 226 9.06 17.50 -0.31
CA SER A 226 9.84 18.74 -0.33
C SER A 226 8.95 19.98 -0.30
N ASN A 227 9.40 20.99 0.42
CA ASN A 227 8.77 22.30 0.48
C ASN A 227 8.60 22.90 -0.92
N ALA A 228 9.58 22.70 -1.81
CA ALA A 228 9.53 23.26 -3.16
C ALA A 228 8.30 22.77 -3.94
N TRP A 229 7.91 21.50 -3.77
CA TRP A 229 6.76 20.91 -4.45
C TRP A 229 5.43 21.43 -3.92
N ILE A 230 5.25 21.48 -2.59
CA ILE A 230 4.02 22.06 -2.02
C ILE A 230 3.91 23.55 -2.36
N GLN A 231 5.01 24.31 -2.35
CA GLN A 231 4.98 25.73 -2.73
C GLN A 231 4.61 25.92 -4.21
N ARG A 232 5.02 25.01 -5.09
CA ARG A 232 4.55 25.00 -6.48
C ARG A 232 3.05 24.77 -6.54
N MET A 233 2.54 23.74 -5.88
CA MET A 233 1.11 23.45 -5.82
C MET A 233 0.30 24.64 -5.26
N LEU A 234 0.79 25.28 -4.19
CA LEU A 234 0.15 26.45 -3.60
C LEU A 234 0.15 27.67 -4.53
N ARG A 235 1.15 27.83 -5.40
CA ARG A 235 1.14 28.87 -6.46
C ARG A 235 0.08 28.56 -7.51
N ASP A 236 0.00 27.30 -7.96
CA ASP A 236 -1.00 26.87 -8.95
C ASP A 236 -2.42 27.12 -8.42
N LEU A 237 -2.67 26.74 -7.16
CA LEU A 237 -3.93 27.05 -6.46
C LEU A 237 -4.19 28.55 -6.31
N LYS A 238 -3.15 29.33 -5.98
CA LYS A 238 -3.29 30.79 -5.84
C LYS A 238 -3.67 31.43 -7.16
N ASN A 239 -3.09 31.02 -8.27
CA ASN A 239 -3.40 31.57 -9.59
C ASN A 239 -4.85 31.29 -9.98
N GLU A 240 -5.35 30.08 -9.67
CA GLU A 240 -6.69 29.64 -10.07
C GLU A 240 -7.80 30.09 -9.12
N PHE A 241 -7.53 30.20 -7.81
CA PHE A 241 -8.53 30.44 -6.78
C PHE A 241 -8.23 31.68 -5.93
N HIS A 242 -7.56 32.70 -6.51
CA HIS A 242 -7.14 33.91 -5.79
C HIS A 242 -8.31 34.64 -5.10
N GLU A 243 -9.49 34.68 -5.71
CA GLU A 243 -10.69 35.31 -5.15
C GLU A 243 -11.20 34.64 -3.86
N PHE A 244 -10.85 33.37 -3.62
CA PHE A 244 -11.29 32.58 -2.48
C PHE A 244 -10.26 32.55 -1.33
N GLN A 245 -9.26 33.43 -1.35
CA GLN A 245 -8.28 33.52 -0.28
C GLN A 245 -8.95 33.84 1.06
N ASN A 246 -8.60 33.07 2.09
CA ASN A 246 -9.21 33.19 3.40
C ASN A 246 -8.21 32.80 4.50
N ASN A 247 -8.25 33.48 5.65
CA ASN A 247 -7.37 33.16 6.77
C ASN A 247 -7.81 31.92 7.57
N LEU A 248 -8.97 31.36 7.27
CA LEU A 248 -9.58 30.21 7.94
C LEU A 248 -9.66 30.42 9.48
N LYS A 249 -10.20 31.58 9.89
CA LYS A 249 -10.41 31.89 11.32
C LYS A 249 -11.28 30.78 11.94
N GLY A 250 -10.89 30.31 13.13
CA GLY A 250 -11.58 29.22 13.83
C GLY A 250 -11.02 27.82 13.56
N VAL A 251 -10.23 27.62 12.50
CA VAL A 251 -9.60 26.33 12.22
C VAL A 251 -8.34 26.17 13.10
N ASN A 252 -8.41 25.28 14.09
CA ASN A 252 -7.32 25.03 15.04
C ASN A 252 -6.31 23.99 14.52
N VAL A 253 -5.44 24.40 13.60
CA VAL A 253 -4.35 23.58 13.08
C VAL A 253 -3.06 24.41 12.93
N ARG A 254 -1.91 23.74 12.96
CA ARG A 254 -0.62 24.38 12.68
C ARG A 254 -0.42 24.52 11.17
N PHE A 255 -0.83 25.66 10.62
CA PHE A 255 -0.64 25.96 9.21
C PHE A 255 0.83 26.07 8.81
N LEU A 256 1.10 25.77 7.54
CA LEU A 256 2.36 26.07 6.89
C LEU A 256 2.56 27.59 6.84
N LYS A 257 3.69 28.06 7.40
CA LYS A 257 3.98 29.49 7.55
C LYS A 257 3.95 30.20 6.18
N ARG A 258 3.28 31.36 6.13
CA ARG A 258 3.17 32.24 4.94
C ARG A 258 2.54 31.57 3.70
N ALA A 259 1.97 30.39 3.82
CA ALA A 259 1.25 29.73 2.73
C ALA A 259 -0.16 30.37 2.53
N PRO A 260 -0.64 30.48 1.28
CA PRO A 260 -2.01 30.86 1.03
C PRO A 260 -2.96 29.79 1.55
N ARG A 261 -4.17 30.23 1.89
CA ARG A 261 -5.26 29.42 2.42
C ARG A 261 -6.53 29.84 1.70
N PHE A 262 -7.43 28.89 1.48
CA PHE A 262 -8.61 29.12 0.65
C PHE A 262 -9.86 28.58 1.31
N SER A 263 -10.97 29.26 1.08
CA SER A 263 -12.33 28.82 1.42
C SER A 263 -13.20 28.97 0.18
N ILE A 264 -13.40 27.88 -0.56
CA ILE A 264 -14.09 27.87 -1.84
C ILE A 264 -15.53 27.37 -1.61
N PRO A 265 -16.57 28.17 -1.87
CA PRO A 265 -17.95 27.70 -1.75
C PRO A 265 -18.23 26.61 -2.79
N MET A 266 -18.86 25.52 -2.36
CA MET A 266 -19.28 24.43 -3.25
C MET A 266 -20.80 24.50 -3.50
N ASN A 267 -21.58 24.79 -2.45
CA ASN A 267 -23.01 25.06 -2.50
C ASN A 267 -23.40 25.88 -1.24
N PRO A 268 -24.67 26.28 -1.03
CA PRO A 268 -25.05 27.11 0.11
C PRO A 268 -24.67 26.54 1.48
N ILE A 269 -24.64 25.21 1.63
CA ILE A 269 -24.44 24.52 2.91
C ILE A 269 -23.02 23.99 3.10
N SER A 270 -22.13 24.08 2.10
CA SER A 270 -20.78 23.52 2.21
C SER A 270 -19.73 24.28 1.40
N LYS A 271 -18.51 24.26 1.95
CA LYS A 271 -17.31 24.91 1.41
C LYS A 271 -16.12 23.96 1.49
N ILE A 272 -15.17 24.13 0.57
CA ILE A 272 -13.88 23.45 0.58
C ILE A 272 -12.87 24.37 1.25
N ILE A 273 -12.30 23.94 2.38
CA ILE A 273 -11.15 24.61 2.99
C ILE A 273 -9.87 23.95 2.52
N ILE A 274 -8.87 24.80 2.21
CA ILE A 274 -7.59 24.36 1.67
C ILE A 274 -6.48 25.04 2.42
N TYR A 275 -5.54 24.25 2.94
CA TYR A 275 -4.39 24.77 3.66
C TYR A 275 -3.20 23.80 3.64
N GLY A 276 -1.99 24.35 3.75
CA GLY A 276 -0.78 23.56 3.95
C GLY A 276 -0.51 23.28 5.43
N THR A 277 0.08 22.13 5.73
CA THR A 277 0.67 21.79 7.04
C THR A 277 2.05 21.16 6.84
N GLU A 278 2.85 21.13 7.90
CA GLU A 278 4.11 20.39 7.97
C GLU A 278 4.03 19.39 9.12
N ILE A 279 4.44 18.14 8.86
CA ILE A 279 4.61 17.11 9.87
C ILE A 279 6.10 16.81 9.96
N GLN A 280 6.67 17.03 11.13
CA GLN A 280 8.03 16.59 11.44
C GLN A 280 7.98 15.14 11.87
N SER A 281 8.67 14.26 11.14
CA SER A 281 8.98 12.91 11.59
C SER A 281 10.44 12.82 12.04
N LYS A 282 10.84 11.71 12.68
CA LYS A 282 12.22 11.51 13.16
C LYS A 282 13.25 11.57 12.04
N ASP A 283 12.87 11.16 10.84
CA ASP A 283 13.79 10.96 9.72
C ASP A 283 13.60 11.99 8.60
N ASP A 284 12.41 12.61 8.50
CA ASP A 284 12.10 13.58 7.43
C ASP A 284 10.93 14.53 7.77
N THR A 285 10.88 15.67 7.07
CA THR A 285 9.72 16.57 7.10
C THR A 285 8.78 16.28 5.94
N VAL A 286 7.52 15.97 6.23
CA VAL A 286 6.47 15.76 5.23
C VAL A 286 5.58 16.99 5.17
N TYR A 287 5.44 17.56 3.99
CA TYR A 287 4.52 18.67 3.74
C TYR A 287 3.19 18.11 3.25
N GLN A 288 2.08 18.66 3.72
CA GLN A 288 0.75 18.22 3.33
C GLN A 288 -0.10 19.39 2.88
N LEU A 289 -0.79 19.24 1.76
CA LEU A 289 -1.91 20.08 1.39
C LEU A 289 -3.19 19.34 1.78
N VAL A 290 -3.97 19.96 2.65
CA VAL A 290 -5.26 19.43 3.10
C VAL A 290 -6.36 20.03 2.25
N LEU A 291 -7.19 19.17 1.67
CA LEU A 291 -8.45 19.53 1.00
C LEU A 291 -9.58 18.96 1.85
N LYS A 292 -10.39 19.80 2.47
CA LYS A 292 -11.46 19.34 3.37
C LYS A 292 -12.79 20.02 3.07
N VAL A 293 -13.85 19.23 2.98
CA VAL A 293 -15.22 19.71 2.82
C VAL A 293 -15.83 19.90 4.21
N VAL A 294 -16.30 21.11 4.49
CA VAL A 294 -16.92 21.49 5.78
C VAL A 294 -18.26 22.17 5.53
N SER A 295 -19.10 22.21 6.57
CA SER A 295 -20.36 22.98 6.53
C SER A 295 -20.07 24.48 6.46
N THR A 296 -20.97 25.25 5.86
CA THR A 296 -20.87 26.72 5.84
C THR A 296 -21.13 27.32 7.23
N ASP A 297 -21.94 26.64 8.05
CA ASP A 297 -22.48 27.11 9.34
C ASP A 297 -21.53 26.89 10.54
N GLU A 298 -20.34 26.33 10.30
CA GLU A 298 -19.23 26.21 11.25
C GLU A 298 -18.09 27.21 10.92
#